data_AF-S9XEE5-F1
#
_entry.id   AF-S9XEE5-F1
#
_cell.length_a   1.000
_cell.length_b   1.000
_cell.length_c   1.000
_cell.angle_alpha   90.00
_cell.angle_beta   90.00
_cell.angle_gamma   90.00
#
_symmetry.space_group_name_H-M   'P 1'
#
loop_
_entity.id
_entity.type
_entity.pdbx_description
1 polymer ?
#
loop_
_entity_poly.entity_id
_entity_poly.type
_entity_poly.pdbx_seq_one_letter_code
_entity_poly.pdbx_strand_id
1 'polypeptide(L)'
;MKYFVALRDSKDEPLILITNFEDDSSVVLTVMSLDSKFVLQDKKHQFQQLQSNRTVESLTPDLIEKLLSGVSDPKFKLQPVLLEDLCRIYILVIDPFPLRIAWFELAKKALDPKMLFSSFWECSNVIQDVAFARLAHQEEEMIQVVQHARELEEEFRMKERFLLLKFQELIRNAKKKEAGEQSGSSKEEEYDEDLNTSSIGSTPLVKRESPSIHSPSSSESQHSQQEASEEFETHEADKTSGESSETESE
;
A
#
# COMPACT_ATOMS: atom_id res chain seq x y z
N MET A 1 2.89 -22.07 7.77
CA MET A 1 2.07 -20.84 7.68
C MET A 1 1.33 -20.80 6.35
N LYS A 2 0.05 -20.41 6.36
CA LYS A 2 -0.81 -20.39 5.18
C LYS A 2 -1.20 -18.96 4.80
N TYR A 3 -1.11 -18.63 3.52
CA TYR A 3 -1.43 -17.32 2.96
C TYR A 3 -2.45 -17.44 1.83
N PHE A 4 -3.30 -16.43 1.71
CA PHE A 4 -4.29 -16.30 0.66
C PHE A 4 -4.03 -15.01 -0.11
N VAL A 5 -3.71 -15.13 -1.40
CA VAL A 5 -3.34 -14.01 -2.27
C VAL A 5 -4.33 -13.94 -3.41
N ALA A 6 -5.00 -12.80 -3.53
CA ALA A 6 -5.84 -12.51 -4.69
C ALA A 6 -4.96 -12.22 -5.91
N LEU A 7 -5.16 -13.00 -6.98
CA LEU A 7 -4.50 -12.83 -8.25
C LEU A 7 -5.53 -12.62 -9.36
N ARG A 8 -5.07 -12.15 -10.51
CA ARG A 8 -5.88 -12.06 -11.72
C ARG A 8 -5.12 -12.67 -12.88
N ASP A 9 -5.81 -13.43 -13.71
CA ASP A 9 -5.21 -14.05 -14.89
C ASP A 9 -5.01 -13.03 -16.02
N SER A 10 -4.54 -13.49 -17.18
CA SER A 10 -4.37 -12.64 -18.37
C SER A 10 -5.68 -12.08 -18.96
N LYS A 11 -6.82 -12.66 -18.60
CA LYS A 11 -8.16 -12.24 -19.03
C LYS A 11 -8.89 -11.43 -17.95
N ASP A 12 -8.18 -11.05 -16.88
CA ASP A 12 -8.73 -10.35 -15.70
C ASP A 12 -9.72 -11.18 -14.86
N GLU A 13 -9.72 -12.51 -15.01
CA GLU A 13 -10.51 -13.42 -14.19
C GLU A 13 -9.90 -13.53 -12.77
N PRO A 14 -10.74 -13.47 -11.71
CA PRO A 14 -10.27 -13.53 -10.35
C PRO A 14 -9.80 -14.94 -9.98
N LEU A 15 -8.59 -15.03 -9.44
CA LEU A 15 -7.98 -16.25 -8.96
C LEU A 15 -7.50 -16.09 -7.52
N ILE A 16 -7.43 -17.20 -6.81
CA ILE A 16 -6.88 -17.24 -5.46
C ILE A 16 -5.66 -18.14 -5.47
N LEU A 17 -4.52 -17.60 -5.09
CA LEU A 17 -3.33 -18.37 -4.74
C LEU A 17 -3.35 -18.64 -3.22
N ILE A 18 -3.29 -19.91 -2.87
CA ILE A 18 -3.10 -20.39 -1.52
C ILE A 18 -1.67 -20.91 -1.43
N THR A 19 -0.87 -20.29 -0.57
CA THR A 19 0.51 -20.70 -0.30
C THR A 19 0.56 -21.29 1.10
N ASN A 20 0.95 -22.56 1.22
CA ASN A 20 1.16 -23.20 2.52
C ASN A 20 2.64 -23.57 2.67
N PHE A 21 3.33 -22.91 3.61
CA PHE A 21 4.67 -23.25 4.04
C PHE A 21 4.58 -24.23 5.22
N GLU A 22 4.88 -25.50 5.01
CA GLU A 22 4.83 -26.54 6.06
C GLU A 22 6.20 -26.67 6.74
N ASP A 23 6.27 -26.25 8.02
CA ASP A 23 7.37 -26.44 8.98
C ASP A 23 8.75 -26.70 8.35
N ASP A 24 9.29 -25.67 7.69
CA ASP A 24 10.62 -25.61 7.03
C ASP A 24 10.92 -26.70 5.99
N SER A 25 9.94 -27.50 5.59
CA SER A 25 10.15 -28.75 4.88
C SER A 25 9.46 -28.82 3.53
N SER A 26 8.36 -28.10 3.29
CA SER A 26 7.72 -28.10 1.98
C SER A 26 6.78 -26.92 1.73
N VAL A 27 6.75 -26.45 0.49
CA VAL A 27 5.80 -25.42 0.05
C VAL A 27 4.74 -26.08 -0.80
N VAL A 28 3.47 -25.86 -0.47
CA VAL A 28 2.34 -26.22 -1.33
C VAL A 28 1.73 -24.95 -1.91
N LEU A 29 1.76 -24.83 -3.23
CA LEU A 29 1.07 -23.79 -3.96
C LEU A 29 -0.21 -24.37 -4.53
N THR A 30 -1.34 -23.73 -4.24
CA THR A 30 -2.64 -24.09 -4.81
C THR A 30 -3.23 -22.86 -5.47
N VAL A 31 -3.52 -22.92 -6.77
CA VAL A 31 -4.31 -21.89 -7.46
C VAL A 31 -5.72 -22.42 -7.63
N MET A 32 -6.69 -21.62 -7.20
CA MET A 32 -8.11 -21.91 -7.36
C MET A 32 -8.77 -20.84 -8.23
N SER A 33 -9.61 -21.33 -9.13
CA SER A 33 -10.64 -20.59 -9.86
C SER A 33 -12.01 -21.13 -9.43
N LEU A 34 -13.10 -20.62 -10.02
CA LEU A 34 -14.45 -21.14 -9.77
C LEU A 34 -14.56 -22.64 -10.09
N ASP A 35 -13.97 -23.07 -11.21
CA ASP A 35 -14.21 -24.40 -11.78
C ASP A 35 -12.97 -25.30 -11.81
N SER A 36 -11.81 -24.79 -11.44
CA SER A 36 -10.54 -25.50 -11.57
C SER A 36 -9.59 -25.24 -10.40
N LYS A 37 -8.85 -26.29 -10.05
CA LYS A 37 -7.82 -26.30 -9.03
C LYS A 37 -6.50 -26.79 -9.62
N PHE A 38 -5.43 -26.07 -9.32
CA PHE A 38 -4.08 -26.42 -9.73
C PHE A 38 -3.19 -26.48 -8.49
N VAL A 39 -2.32 -27.48 -8.41
CA VAL A 39 -1.48 -27.71 -7.23
C VAL A 39 -0.04 -28.02 -7.64
N LEU A 40 0.90 -27.38 -6.95
CA LEU A 40 2.30 -27.71 -6.93
C LEU A 40 2.71 -28.01 -5.49
N GLN A 41 3.48 -29.09 -5.29
CA GLN A 41 4.12 -29.39 -4.02
C GLN A 41 5.63 -29.42 -4.23
N ASP A 42 6.31 -28.44 -3.65
CA ASP A 42 7.77 -28.34 -3.68
C ASP A 42 8.34 -28.84 -2.35
N LYS A 43 9.19 -29.86 -2.43
CA LYS A 43 9.81 -30.48 -1.26
C LYS A 43 11.11 -29.72 -0.96
N LYS A 44 11.29 -29.33 0.31
CA LYS A 44 12.48 -28.70 0.92
C LYS A 44 12.60 -27.17 0.91
N HIS A 45 11.51 -26.39 0.77
CA HIS A 45 11.54 -24.90 0.86
C HIS A 45 12.62 -24.20 -0.02
N GLN A 46 13.16 -24.90 -1.02
CA GLN A 46 14.27 -24.43 -1.84
C GLN A 46 13.81 -23.96 -3.22
N PHE A 47 12.50 -23.90 -3.45
CA PHE A 47 11.89 -23.56 -4.73
C PHE A 47 12.51 -24.33 -5.90
N GLN A 48 12.79 -25.64 -5.71
CA GLN A 48 13.45 -26.48 -6.72
C GLN A 48 12.62 -26.62 -7.99
N GLN A 49 11.29 -26.47 -7.88
CA GLN A 49 10.39 -26.50 -9.02
C GLN A 49 10.21 -25.12 -9.69
N LEU A 50 10.91 -24.09 -9.22
CA LEU A 50 10.97 -22.80 -9.90
C LEU A 50 11.81 -22.93 -11.17
N GLN A 51 11.18 -22.65 -12.30
CA GLN A 51 11.86 -22.59 -13.60
C GLN A 51 12.27 -21.13 -13.86
N SER A 52 13.49 -20.90 -14.33
CA SER A 52 14.02 -19.55 -14.59
C SER A 52 14.61 -19.43 -16.00
N ASN A 53 14.35 -18.31 -16.66
CA ASN A 53 14.94 -17.96 -17.96
C ASN A 53 16.29 -17.24 -17.84
N ARG A 54 16.68 -16.81 -16.64
CA ARG A 54 17.90 -16.04 -16.39
C ARG A 54 18.65 -16.56 -15.16
N THR A 55 19.95 -16.28 -15.10
CA THR A 55 20.74 -16.46 -13.88
C THR A 55 20.09 -15.64 -12.75
N VAL A 56 19.81 -16.32 -11.65
CA VAL A 56 18.85 -15.95 -10.58
C VAL A 56 19.39 -14.85 -9.65
N GLU A 57 20.30 -13.99 -10.13
CA GLU A 57 21.03 -13.03 -9.27
C GLU A 57 20.11 -12.03 -8.54
N SER A 58 18.88 -11.83 -9.02
CA SER A 58 17.90 -10.93 -8.39
C SER A 58 16.74 -11.61 -7.66
N LEU A 59 16.59 -12.93 -7.73
CA LEU A 59 15.48 -13.66 -7.12
C LEU A 59 15.99 -14.48 -5.94
N THR A 60 16.06 -13.87 -4.77
CA THR A 60 16.39 -14.60 -3.54
C THR A 60 15.21 -15.44 -3.07
N PRO A 61 15.43 -16.56 -2.35
CA PRO A 61 14.36 -17.34 -1.73
C PRO A 61 13.43 -16.48 -0.86
N ASP A 62 13.98 -15.59 -0.05
CA ASP A 62 13.23 -14.67 0.81
C ASP A 62 12.28 -13.76 0.01
N LEU A 63 12.71 -13.29 -1.17
CA LEU A 63 11.88 -12.48 -2.04
C LEU A 63 10.75 -13.31 -2.64
N ILE A 64 11.03 -14.55 -3.06
CA ILE A 64 10.01 -15.46 -3.59
C ILE A 64 8.96 -15.76 -2.50
N GLU A 65 9.39 -16.02 -1.28
CA GLU A 65 8.51 -16.22 -0.13
C GLU A 65 7.63 -14.99 0.14
N LYS A 66 8.21 -13.78 0.12
CA LYS A 66 7.46 -12.52 0.24
C LYS A 66 6.41 -12.36 -0.87
N LEU A 67 6.77 -12.64 -2.12
CA LEU A 67 5.83 -12.57 -3.24
C LEU A 67 4.69 -13.58 -3.09
N LEU A 68 5.00 -14.84 -2.72
CA LEU A 68 4.01 -15.91 -2.54
C LEU A 68 3.14 -15.73 -1.29
N SER A 69 3.59 -14.95 -0.31
CA SER A 69 2.79 -14.53 0.86
C SER A 69 1.95 -13.28 0.60
N GLY A 70 2.04 -12.68 -0.59
CA GLY A 70 1.24 -11.53 -0.99
C GLY A 70 1.81 -10.18 -0.57
N VAL A 71 3.08 -10.13 -0.13
CA VAL A 71 3.78 -8.87 0.12
C VAL A 71 4.06 -8.19 -1.22
N SER A 72 3.57 -6.97 -1.38
CA SER A 72 3.76 -6.19 -2.60
C SER A 72 5.23 -5.79 -2.77
N ASP A 73 5.77 -6.02 -3.95
CA ASP A 73 7.09 -5.54 -4.35
C ASP A 73 6.94 -4.61 -5.58
N PRO A 74 7.62 -3.45 -5.61
CA PRO A 74 7.49 -2.51 -6.72
C PRO A 74 8.12 -3.01 -8.03
N LYS A 75 9.10 -3.91 -7.94
CA LYS A 75 9.86 -4.42 -9.08
C LYS A 75 9.26 -5.70 -9.63
N PHE A 76 8.68 -6.54 -8.76
CA PHE A 76 8.20 -7.87 -9.12
C PHE A 76 6.68 -8.01 -8.98
N LYS A 77 6.07 -8.76 -9.91
CA LYS A 77 4.63 -9.10 -9.87
C LYS A 77 4.40 -10.57 -10.20
N LEU A 78 3.41 -11.18 -9.55
CA LEU A 78 2.91 -12.50 -9.92
C LEU A 78 1.82 -12.39 -11.00
N GLN A 79 1.92 -13.19 -12.05
CA GLN A 79 0.89 -13.35 -13.08
C GLN A 79 0.58 -14.83 -13.29
N PRO A 80 -0.60 -15.30 -12.86
CA PRO A 80 -1.07 -16.61 -13.24
C PRO A 80 -1.52 -16.62 -14.71
N VAL A 81 -1.25 -17.74 -15.39
CA VAL A 81 -1.75 -18.05 -16.72
C VAL A 81 -2.34 -19.45 -16.66
N LEU A 82 -3.65 -19.52 -16.88
CA LEU A 82 -4.38 -20.78 -16.93
C LEU A 82 -4.25 -21.41 -18.32
N LEU A 83 -3.88 -22.68 -18.34
CA LEU A 83 -3.93 -23.56 -19.50
C LEU A 83 -4.90 -24.71 -19.20
N GLU A 84 -5.22 -25.55 -20.19
CA GLU A 84 -6.23 -26.60 -20.05
C GLU A 84 -5.95 -27.57 -18.89
N ASP A 85 -4.70 -28.01 -18.76
CA ASP A 85 -4.26 -29.03 -17.79
C ASP A 85 -3.25 -28.54 -16.75
N LEU A 86 -2.81 -27.28 -16.86
CA LEU A 86 -1.83 -26.72 -15.94
C LEU A 86 -2.02 -25.22 -15.75
N CYS A 87 -1.46 -24.68 -14.67
CA CYS A 87 -1.41 -23.26 -14.38
C CYS A 87 0.04 -22.84 -14.19
N ARG A 88 0.47 -21.78 -14.89
CA ARG A 88 1.79 -21.20 -14.69
C ARG A 88 1.68 -19.90 -13.92
N ILE A 89 2.36 -19.82 -12.79
CA ILE A 89 2.50 -18.56 -12.04
C ILE A 89 3.83 -17.95 -12.44
N TYR A 90 3.80 -16.94 -13.30
CA TYR A 90 4.99 -16.20 -13.69
C TYR A 90 5.35 -15.15 -12.64
N ILE A 91 6.65 -15.02 -12.37
CA ILE A 91 7.23 -13.86 -11.72
C ILE A 91 7.70 -12.92 -12.83
N LEU A 92 7.16 -11.71 -12.88
CA LEU A 92 7.57 -10.67 -13.81
C LEU A 92 8.43 -9.63 -13.11
N VAL A 93 9.35 -9.05 -13.87
CA VAL A 93 9.88 -7.70 -13.60
C VAL A 93 9.01 -6.70 -14.35
N ILE A 94 8.57 -5.62 -13.69
CA ILE A 94 7.61 -4.65 -14.26
C ILE A 94 8.32 -3.55 -15.09
N ASP A 95 9.50 -3.12 -14.65
CA ASP A 95 10.25 -1.97 -15.18
C ASP A 95 11.55 -2.45 -15.88
N PRO A 96 11.89 -1.99 -17.11
CA PRO A 96 11.21 -1.01 -17.98
C PRO A 96 10.02 -1.56 -18.78
N PHE A 97 9.83 -2.87 -18.82
CA PHE A 97 8.66 -3.50 -19.41
C PHE A 97 8.41 -4.86 -18.74
N PRO A 98 7.16 -5.36 -18.73
CA PRO A 98 6.81 -6.63 -18.12
C PRO A 98 7.59 -7.80 -18.75
N LEU A 99 8.55 -8.36 -18.03
CA LEU A 99 9.34 -9.50 -18.49
C LEU A 99 9.18 -10.68 -17.55
N ARG A 100 8.76 -11.83 -18.10
CA ARG A 100 8.68 -13.11 -17.36
C ARG A 100 10.07 -13.67 -17.12
N ILE A 101 10.50 -13.68 -15.87
CA ILE A 101 11.86 -14.11 -15.50
C ILE A 101 11.89 -15.53 -14.92
N ALA A 102 10.85 -15.92 -14.21
CA ALA A 102 10.73 -17.24 -13.60
C ALA A 102 9.25 -17.65 -13.50
N TRP A 103 8.99 -18.94 -13.30
CA TRP A 103 7.62 -19.44 -13.08
C TRP A 103 7.58 -20.73 -12.28
N PHE A 104 6.44 -20.93 -11.63
CA PHE A 104 6.00 -22.21 -11.10
C PHE A 104 5.01 -22.85 -12.06
N GLU A 105 5.12 -24.15 -12.26
CA GLU A 105 4.14 -24.93 -13.03
C GLU A 105 3.32 -25.81 -12.08
N LEU A 106 2.01 -25.59 -12.06
CA LEU A 106 1.06 -26.27 -11.20
C LEU A 106 0.21 -27.21 -12.05
N ALA A 107 0.08 -28.46 -11.62
CA ALA A 107 -0.74 -29.46 -12.32
C ALA A 107 -2.22 -29.33 -11.91
N LYS A 108 -3.13 -29.49 -12.88
CA LYS A 108 -4.56 -29.55 -12.60
C LYS A 108 -4.87 -30.76 -11.72
N LYS A 109 -5.71 -30.55 -10.72
CA LYS A 109 -6.26 -31.59 -9.86
C LYS A 109 -7.77 -31.51 -9.83
N ALA A 110 -8.42 -32.64 -9.56
CA ALA A 110 -9.85 -32.69 -9.36
C ALA A 110 -10.27 -31.69 -8.28
N LEU A 111 -11.31 -30.91 -8.58
CA LEU A 111 -11.90 -29.98 -7.65
C LEU A 111 -12.92 -30.73 -6.78
N ASP A 112 -12.57 -30.97 -5.53
CA ASP A 112 -13.51 -31.49 -4.53
C ASP A 112 -14.25 -30.31 -3.88
N PRO A 113 -15.59 -30.21 -4.00
CA PRO A 113 -16.37 -29.14 -3.40
C PRO A 113 -16.17 -29.00 -1.89
N LYS A 114 -15.94 -30.11 -1.18
CA LYS A 114 -15.71 -30.06 0.27
C LYS A 114 -14.39 -29.36 0.59
N MET A 115 -13.32 -29.71 -0.12
CA MET A 115 -12.00 -29.07 0.03
C MET A 115 -12.03 -27.60 -0.36
N LEU A 116 -12.82 -27.24 -1.38
CA LEU A 116 -13.02 -25.85 -1.78
C LEU A 116 -13.72 -25.06 -0.67
N PHE A 117 -14.83 -25.59 -0.13
CA PHE A 117 -15.54 -24.96 0.99
C PHE A 117 -14.64 -24.80 2.22
N SER A 118 -13.90 -25.84 2.61
CA SER A 118 -12.94 -25.76 3.73
C SER A 118 -11.89 -24.69 3.50
N SER A 119 -11.35 -24.58 2.28
CA SER A 119 -10.34 -23.55 1.95
C SER A 119 -10.91 -22.14 2.01
N PHE A 120 -12.16 -21.93 1.57
CA PHE A 120 -12.84 -20.64 1.69
C PHE A 120 -13.18 -20.30 3.14
N TRP A 121 -13.61 -21.27 3.92
CA TRP A 121 -13.90 -21.11 5.35
C TRP A 121 -12.64 -20.70 6.11
N GLU A 122 -11.52 -21.38 5.87
CA GLU A 122 -10.21 -21.02 6.43
C GLU A 122 -9.77 -19.61 5.99
N CYS A 123 -9.96 -19.26 4.71
CA CYS A 123 -9.67 -17.92 4.20
C CYS A 123 -10.47 -16.85 4.94
N SER A 124 -11.77 -17.08 5.17
CA SER A 124 -12.63 -16.16 5.92
C SER A 124 -12.11 -15.93 7.35
N ASN A 125 -11.69 -17.00 8.03
CA ASN A 125 -11.14 -16.87 9.39
C ASN A 125 -9.82 -16.08 9.38
N VAL A 126 -8.92 -16.36 8.43
CA VAL A 126 -7.65 -15.62 8.32
C VAL A 126 -7.89 -14.14 8.00
N ILE A 127 -8.83 -13.82 7.12
CA ILE A 127 -9.21 -12.42 6.82
C ILE A 127 -9.74 -11.74 8.08
N GLN A 128 -10.61 -12.42 8.83
CA GLN A 128 -11.18 -11.91 10.06
C GLN A 128 -10.10 -11.63 11.12
N ASP A 129 -9.17 -12.58 11.33
CA ASP A 129 -8.06 -12.44 12.27
C ASP A 129 -7.14 -11.27 11.88
N VAL A 130 -6.77 -11.18 10.60
CA VAL A 130 -5.94 -10.08 10.09
C VAL A 130 -6.65 -8.74 10.20
N ALA A 131 -7.96 -8.67 9.92
CA ALA A 131 -8.75 -7.45 10.05
C ALA A 131 -8.80 -6.98 11.51
N PHE A 132 -9.05 -7.88 12.46
CA PHE A 132 -9.03 -7.52 13.88
C PHE A 132 -7.64 -7.11 14.37
N ALA A 133 -6.59 -7.81 13.95
CA ALA A 133 -5.22 -7.43 14.29
C ALA A 133 -4.86 -6.03 13.74
N ARG A 134 -5.28 -5.72 12.51
CA ARG A 134 -5.10 -4.38 11.91
C ARG A 134 -5.87 -3.31 12.65
N LEU A 135 -7.12 -3.56 13.02
CA LEU A 135 -7.92 -2.61 13.79
C LEU A 135 -7.30 -2.32 15.16
N ALA A 136 -6.86 -3.36 15.88
CA ALA A 136 -6.18 -3.20 17.17
C ALA A 136 -4.87 -2.39 17.03
N HIS A 137 -4.09 -2.66 15.97
CA HIS A 137 -2.86 -1.91 15.71
C HIS A 137 -3.14 -0.43 15.38
N GLN A 138 -4.15 -0.15 14.55
CA GLN A 138 -4.55 1.22 14.23
C GLN A 138 -5.08 1.98 15.46
N GLU A 139 -5.79 1.29 16.36
CA GLU A 139 -6.22 1.87 17.63
C GLU A 139 -5.01 2.26 18.49
N GLU A 140 -4.01 1.39 18.59
CA GLU A 140 -2.76 1.69 19.30
C GLU A 140 -1.99 2.87 18.69
N GLU A 141 -1.82 2.90 17.37
CA GLU A 141 -1.17 4.02 16.67
C GLU A 141 -1.93 5.34 16.90
N MET A 142 -3.27 5.31 16.85
CA MET A 142 -4.09 6.49 17.10
C MET A 142 -3.93 7.00 18.54
N ILE A 143 -3.86 6.11 19.53
CA ILE A 143 -3.59 6.48 20.93
C ILE A 143 -2.23 7.18 21.03
N GLN A 144 -1.19 6.62 20.39
CA GLN A 144 0.15 7.20 20.40
C GLN A 144 0.17 8.60 19.74
N VAL A 145 -0.50 8.76 18.60
CA VAL A 145 -0.59 10.05 17.91
C VAL A 145 -1.33 11.10 18.75
N VAL A 146 -2.44 10.73 19.38
CA VAL A 146 -3.20 11.64 20.25
C VAL A 146 -2.38 12.05 21.47
N GLN A 147 -1.65 11.11 22.08
CA GLN A 147 -0.77 11.39 23.21
C GLN A 147 0.36 12.36 22.81
N HIS A 148 1.03 12.09 21.69
CA HIS A 148 2.08 12.97 21.16
C HIS A 148 1.55 14.37 20.80
N ALA A 149 0.33 14.47 20.26
CA ALA A 149 -0.29 15.76 19.96
C ALA A 149 -0.56 16.59 21.24
N ARG A 150 -0.98 15.94 22.34
CA ARG A 150 -1.18 16.60 23.63
C ARG A 150 0.13 17.12 24.22
N GLU A 151 1.20 16.32 24.14
CA GLU A 151 2.53 16.71 24.62
C GLU A 151 3.06 17.93 23.86
N LEU A 152 2.90 17.94 22.53
CA LEU A 152 3.22 19.09 21.68
C LEU A 152 2.40 20.33 22.06
N GLU A 153 1.09 20.19 22.29
CA GLU A 153 0.23 21.31 22.69
C GLU A 153 0.68 21.92 24.03
N GLU A 154 1.01 21.07 25.02
CA GLU A 154 1.55 21.52 26.30
C GLU A 154 2.90 22.22 26.15
N GLU A 155 3.79 21.70 25.30
CA GLU A 155 5.09 22.31 24.99
C GLU A 155 4.92 23.70 24.35
N PHE A 156 4.03 23.83 23.37
CA PHE A 156 3.72 25.11 22.73
C PHE A 156 3.14 26.12 23.73
N ARG A 157 2.21 25.68 24.57
CA ARG A 157 1.62 26.52 25.62
C ARG A 157 2.65 26.99 26.63
N MET A 158 3.60 26.13 27.01
CA MET A 158 4.72 26.50 27.90
C MET A 158 5.65 27.52 27.24
N LYS A 159 6.02 27.30 25.97
CA LYS A 159 6.86 28.22 25.19
C LYS A 159 6.19 29.59 25.00
N GLU A 160 4.91 29.61 24.68
CA GLU A 160 4.13 30.85 24.55
C GLU A 160 4.13 31.63 25.87
N ARG A 161 3.83 30.97 27.00
CA ARG A 161 3.86 31.60 28.32
C ARG A 161 5.24 32.15 28.67
N PHE A 162 6.30 31.39 28.38
CA PHE A 162 7.67 31.83 28.60
C PHE A 162 8.00 33.08 27.77
N LEU A 163 7.61 33.08 26.50
CA LEU A 163 7.83 34.21 25.59
C LEU A 163 7.09 35.47 26.07
N LEU A 164 5.83 35.33 26.50
CA LEU A 164 5.04 36.43 27.07
C LEU A 164 5.70 37.01 28.32
N LEU A 165 6.20 36.17 29.23
CA LEU A 165 6.92 36.62 30.43
C LEU A 165 8.22 37.35 30.09
N LYS A 166 9.00 36.83 29.13
CA LYS A 166 10.20 37.48 28.60
C LYS A 166 9.89 38.85 28.00
N PHE A 167 8.86 38.96 27.17
CA PHE A 167 8.43 40.25 26.60
C PHE A 167 8.00 41.24 27.68
N GLN A 168 7.24 40.79 28.67
CA GLN A 168 6.82 41.65 29.78
C GLN A 168 8.01 42.16 30.60
N GLU A 169 9.03 41.32 30.81
CA GLU A 169 10.27 41.71 31.47
C GLU A 169 11.07 42.73 30.66
N LEU A 170 11.23 42.52 29.35
CA LEU A 170 11.89 43.47 28.45
C LEU A 170 11.21 44.83 28.46
N ILE A 171 9.87 44.86 28.35
CA ILE A 171 9.09 46.12 28.41
C ILE A 171 9.28 46.80 29.77
N ARG A 172 9.26 46.05 30.87
CA ARG A 172 9.47 46.60 32.23
C ARG A 172 10.86 47.20 32.37
N ASN A 173 11.88 46.53 31.84
CA ASN A 173 13.27 46.99 31.90
C ASN A 173 13.49 48.22 31.00
N ALA A 174 12.88 48.26 29.81
CA ALA A 174 12.91 49.42 28.93
C ALA A 174 12.25 50.65 29.59
N LYS A 175 11.06 50.50 30.18
CA LYS A 175 10.39 51.59 30.92
C LYS A 175 11.20 52.09 32.11
N LYS A 176 11.91 51.19 32.81
CA LYS A 176 12.81 51.57 33.91
C LYS A 176 14.04 52.33 33.42
N LYS A 177 14.60 51.95 32.26
CA LYS A 177 15.69 52.70 31.63
C LYS A 177 15.24 54.09 31.19
N GLU A 178 14.09 54.21 30.51
CA GLU A 178 13.52 55.51 30.13
C GLU A 178 13.20 56.40 31.34
N ALA A 179 12.68 55.83 32.43
CA ALA A 179 12.44 56.56 33.68
C ALA A 179 13.74 56.93 34.42
N GLY A 180 14.81 56.15 34.25
CA GLY A 180 16.15 56.44 34.77
C GLY A 180 16.92 57.47 33.95
N GLU A 181 16.67 57.56 32.64
CA GLU A 181 17.32 58.49 31.72
C GLU A 181 16.77 59.92 31.77
N GLN A 182 15.68 60.18 32.52
CA GLN A 182 15.26 61.55 32.89
C GLN A 182 16.05 62.17 34.05
N SER A 183 16.98 61.44 34.67
CA SER A 183 18.01 62.00 35.54
C SER A 183 19.37 61.67 34.94
N GLY A 184 19.95 62.65 34.27
CA GLY A 184 21.11 62.46 33.42
C GLY A 184 22.33 61.86 34.10
N SER A 185 23.05 61.02 33.35
CA SER A 185 24.49 61.11 33.13
C SER A 185 24.92 59.94 32.26
N SER A 186 25.51 60.27 31.11
CA SER A 186 26.26 59.35 30.26
C SER A 186 27.30 58.56 31.05
N LYS A 187 27.24 57.23 30.97
CA LYS A 187 28.40 56.35 31.06
C LYS A 187 28.22 55.19 30.07
N GLU A 188 29.10 55.19 29.07
CA GLU A 188 29.53 53.99 28.35
C GLU A 188 30.16 52.98 29.33
N GLU A 189 30.28 51.74 28.86
CA GLU A 189 30.94 50.54 29.43
C GLU A 189 29.91 49.40 29.62
N GLU A 190 30.09 48.18 29.14
CA GLU A 190 31.15 47.51 28.37
C GLU A 190 30.49 46.21 27.87
N TYR A 191 30.81 45.78 26.64
CA TYR A 191 30.41 44.46 26.15
C TYR A 191 31.36 43.43 26.74
N ASP A 192 30.92 42.65 27.72
CA ASP A 192 31.58 41.39 28.07
C ASP A 192 31.15 40.32 27.07
N GLU A 193 31.99 40.13 26.05
CA GLU A 193 32.15 38.85 25.39
C GLU A 193 32.79 37.86 26.38
N ASP A 194 31.98 36.99 26.97
CA ASP A 194 32.46 35.69 27.43
C ASP A 194 31.65 34.57 26.77
N LEU A 195 32.04 34.31 25.53
CA LEU A 195 32.00 32.99 24.94
C LEU A 195 32.83 32.05 25.82
N ASN A 196 32.17 31.10 26.49
CA ASN A 196 32.81 29.82 26.76
C ASN A 196 31.91 28.64 26.40
N THR A 197 32.37 27.96 25.36
CA THR A 197 31.85 26.77 24.71
C THR A 197 32.17 25.48 25.48
N SER A 198 31.20 24.57 25.56
CA SER A 198 31.39 23.10 25.49
C SER A 198 29.99 22.48 25.34
N SER A 199 29.65 21.60 24.39
CA SER A 199 30.43 20.80 23.46
C SER A 199 29.54 20.40 22.27
N ILE A 200 30.10 20.46 21.06
CA ILE A 200 29.56 19.84 19.86
C ILE A 200 29.64 18.31 20.01
N GLY A 201 28.53 17.63 19.72
CA GLY A 201 28.43 16.20 19.50
C GLY A 201 27.50 15.90 18.33
N SER A 202 28.03 16.05 17.12
CA SER A 202 27.72 15.30 15.89
C SER A 202 26.28 15.31 15.34
N THR A 203 26.02 16.23 14.42
CA THR A 203 25.04 16.04 13.32
C THR A 203 25.73 15.34 12.14
N PRO A 204 25.12 14.32 11.50
CA PRO A 204 25.56 13.89 10.18
C PRO A 204 24.90 14.73 9.09
N LEU A 205 25.72 15.03 8.09
CA LEU A 205 25.47 15.79 6.88
C LEU A 205 24.53 15.03 5.91
N VAL A 206 23.41 15.61 5.48
CA VAL A 206 22.78 15.23 4.19
C VAL A 206 22.29 16.48 3.45
N LYS A 207 22.64 16.50 2.15
CA LYS A 207 22.46 17.55 1.15
C LYS A 207 21.00 18.00 0.98
N ARG A 208 20.87 19.30 0.69
CA ARG A 208 19.71 19.94 0.07
C ARG A 208 19.41 19.31 -1.29
N GLU A 209 18.17 18.89 -1.49
CA GLU A 209 17.43 19.10 -2.74
C GLU A 209 16.00 19.54 -2.38
N SER A 210 15.60 20.69 -2.90
CA SER A 210 14.25 21.26 -2.77
C SER A 210 13.47 20.94 -4.03
N PRO A 211 12.23 20.45 -3.98
CA PRO A 211 11.36 20.47 -5.16
C PRO A 211 10.59 21.79 -5.20
N SER A 212 10.75 22.46 -6.34
CA SER A 212 10.04 23.65 -6.80
C SER A 212 8.53 23.43 -6.82
N ILE A 213 7.76 24.39 -6.28
CA ILE A 213 6.31 24.48 -6.47
C ILE A 213 6.08 25.37 -7.70
N HIS A 214 5.79 24.75 -8.85
CA HIS A 214 5.17 25.47 -9.96
C HIS A 214 3.65 25.29 -9.88
N SER A 215 2.96 26.38 -9.60
CA SER A 215 1.51 26.53 -9.83
C SER A 215 1.21 26.53 -11.33
N PRO A 216 0.06 26.02 -11.79
CA PRO A 216 -0.48 26.43 -13.07
C PRO A 216 -1.64 27.44 -12.87
N SER A 217 -1.47 28.63 -13.44
CA SER A 217 -2.57 29.52 -13.80
C SER A 217 -2.92 29.34 -15.28
N SER A 218 -4.21 29.29 -15.54
CA SER A 218 -4.97 29.17 -16.79
C SER A 218 -4.67 30.19 -17.90
N SER A 219 -4.83 29.79 -19.17
CA SER A 219 -5.41 30.53 -20.32
C SER A 219 -5.58 29.55 -21.50
N GLU A 220 -6.80 29.15 -21.87
CA GLU A 220 -7.57 29.67 -23.02
C GLU A 220 -6.90 29.56 -24.41
N SER A 221 -7.47 28.70 -25.26
CA SER A 221 -7.64 28.93 -26.70
C SER A 221 -8.85 28.12 -27.17
N GLN A 222 -9.89 28.84 -27.62
CA GLN A 222 -11.14 28.36 -28.18
C GLN A 222 -11.03 28.06 -29.69
N HIS A 223 -12.12 27.45 -30.21
CA HIS A 223 -12.61 27.36 -31.60
C HIS A 223 -12.11 26.17 -32.47
N SER A 224 -12.94 25.33 -33.13
CA SER A 224 -14.38 25.40 -33.47
C SER A 224 -15.00 24.02 -33.81
N GLN A 225 -16.28 23.88 -33.42
CA GLN A 225 -17.45 23.23 -34.06
C GLN A 225 -17.34 22.17 -35.18
N GLN A 226 -18.07 21.06 -34.99
CA GLN A 226 -19.15 20.53 -35.85
C GLN A 226 -19.84 19.37 -35.08
N GLU A 227 -21.01 19.57 -34.47
CA GLU A 227 -22.36 19.32 -35.03
C GLU A 227 -22.54 18.00 -35.80
N ALA A 228 -23.19 17.03 -35.15
CA ALA A 228 -24.24 16.23 -35.76
C ALA A 228 -25.09 15.57 -34.64
N SER A 229 -26.35 16.01 -34.58
CA SER A 229 -27.45 15.44 -33.79
C SER A 229 -28.14 14.37 -34.63
N GLU A 230 -28.69 13.32 -33.99
CA GLU A 230 -29.84 12.49 -34.43
C GLU A 230 -30.18 11.58 -33.23
N GLU A 231 -31.10 11.97 -32.36
CA GLU A 231 -32.55 11.67 -32.36
C GLU A 231 -32.95 10.18 -32.43
N PHE A 232 -33.44 9.72 -31.26
CA PHE A 232 -34.52 8.75 -30.99
C PHE A 232 -35.07 7.88 -32.13
N GLU A 233 -35.12 6.56 -31.87
CA GLU A 233 -36.31 5.77 -32.18
C GLU A 233 -36.55 4.71 -31.10
N THR A 234 -37.53 4.99 -30.24
CA THR A 234 -38.27 4.01 -29.43
C THR A 234 -39.41 3.44 -30.27
N HIS A 235 -39.53 2.12 -30.36
CA HIS A 235 -40.80 1.47 -30.71
C HIS A 235 -41.17 0.46 -29.63
N GLU A 236 -42.28 0.76 -28.97
CA GLU A 236 -43.01 -0.08 -28.03
C GLU A 236 -44.23 -0.71 -28.75
N ALA A 237 -44.69 -1.85 -28.22
CA ALA A 237 -45.99 -2.52 -28.42
C ALA A 237 -46.23 -3.22 -29.79
N ASP A 238 -46.93 -4.36 -29.91
CA ASP A 238 -47.94 -4.94 -29.02
C ASP A 238 -48.20 -6.43 -29.38
N LYS A 239 -48.55 -7.23 -28.36
CA LYS A 239 -49.53 -8.34 -28.29
C LYS A 239 -49.59 -9.49 -29.35
N THR A 240 -49.57 -10.73 -28.84
CA THR A 240 -50.72 -11.68 -28.68
C THR A 240 -50.18 -13.12 -28.61
N SER A 241 -50.27 -13.81 -27.46
CA SER A 241 -51.35 -14.73 -27.03
C SER A 241 -51.58 -15.94 -27.96
N GLY A 242 -51.33 -17.14 -27.44
CA GLY A 242 -51.65 -18.41 -28.09
C GLY A 242 -51.37 -19.60 -27.17
N GLU A 243 -52.34 -19.88 -26.30
CA GLU A 243 -52.44 -21.07 -25.45
C GLU A 243 -52.58 -22.37 -26.23
N SER A 244 -52.19 -23.46 -25.54
CA SER A 244 -52.88 -24.76 -25.41
C SER A 244 -52.41 -26.02 -26.18
N SER A 245 -52.46 -27.10 -25.39
CA SER A 245 -52.74 -28.52 -25.70
C SER A 245 -51.57 -29.37 -26.22
N GLU A 246 -51.03 -30.29 -25.43
CA GLU A 246 -51.55 -31.59 -24.91
C GLU A 246 -51.44 -32.75 -25.91
N THR A 247 -50.52 -33.66 -25.56
CA THR A 247 -50.58 -35.15 -25.57
C THR A 247 -50.78 -36.00 -26.84
N GLU A 248 -49.91 -37.03 -26.86
CA GLU A 248 -50.11 -38.44 -27.27
C GLU A 248 -50.25 -38.79 -28.76
N SER A 249 -49.27 -39.55 -29.28
CA SER A 249 -49.39 -41.01 -29.53
C SER A 249 -48.23 -41.50 -30.41
N GLU A 250 -47.42 -42.43 -29.89
CA GLU A 250 -47.14 -43.76 -30.47
C GLU A 250 -46.23 -44.57 -29.54
#